data_AF-A0AAV8YXF0-F1
#
_entry.id   AF-A0AAV8YXF0-F1
#
_cell.length_a   1.000
_cell.length_b   1.000
_cell.length_c   1.000
_cell.angle_alpha   90.00
_cell.angle_beta   90.00
_cell.angle_gamma   90.00
#
_symmetry.space_group_name_H-M   'P 1'
#
loop_
_entity.id
_entity.type
_entity.pdbx_description
1 polymer ?
#
loop_
_entity_poly.entity_id
_entity_poly.type
_entity_poly.pdbx_seq_one_letter_code
_entity_poly.pdbx_strand_id
1 'polypeptide(L)'
;MSFDRPCTKRGILSELARVYDPLGYLTPVTFYIKHLLQQIWHSSCDWDDSLPEPLTRQWLKYKSEIYFLSDISVDRQLIFDRNSPFIT
;
A
#
# COMPACT_ATOMS: atom_id res chain seq x y z
N MET A 1 12.06 13.78 17.64
CA MET A 1 11.24 12.75 18.33
C MET A 1 11.20 11.53 17.43
N SER A 2 12.02 10.54 17.75
CA SER A 2 12.10 9.27 17.06
C SER A 2 10.80 8.49 17.26
N PHE A 3 9.90 8.56 16.28
CA PHE A 3 8.76 7.64 16.22
C PHE A 3 9.23 6.32 15.62
N ASP A 4 10.04 5.58 16.37
CA ASP A 4 10.14 4.14 16.17
C ASP A 4 8.80 3.55 16.65
N ARG A 5 7.77 3.66 15.81
CA ARG A 5 6.61 2.79 15.96
C ARG A 5 7.15 1.39 15.70
N PRO A 6 7.06 0.45 16.66
CA PRO A 6 7.47 -0.92 16.38
C PRO A 6 6.74 -1.40 15.13
N CYS A 7 7.47 -2.05 14.21
CA CYS A 7 6.86 -2.71 13.07
C CYS A 7 5.98 -3.84 13.60
N THR A 8 4.73 -3.49 13.89
CA THR A 8 3.70 -4.36 14.43
C THR A 8 2.74 -4.72 13.32
N LYS A 9 2.13 -5.91 13.43
CA LYS A 9 1.11 -6.37 12.49
C LYS A 9 -0.03 -5.36 12.36
N ARG A 10 -0.48 -4.79 13.49
CA ARG A 10 -1.51 -3.73 13.51
C ARG A 10 -1.05 -2.45 12.83
N GLY A 11 0.17 -2.00 13.10
CA GLY A 11 0.73 -0.79 12.50
C GLY A 11 0.81 -0.90 10.98
N ILE A 12 1.34 -2.02 10.47
CA ILE A 12 1.44 -2.30 9.04
C ILE A 12 0.08 -2.30 8.36
N LEU A 13 -0.90 -3.00 8.95
CA LEU A 13 -2.24 -3.06 8.38
C LEU A 13 -2.90 -1.67 8.33
N SER A 14 -2.75 -0.88 9.40
CA SER A 14 -3.28 0.48 9.45
C SER A 14 -2.65 1.40 8.40
N GLU A 15 -1.36 1.23 8.13
CA GLU A 15 -0.65 2.00 7.11
C GLU A 15 -1.05 1.55 5.70
N LEU A 16 -1.17 0.24 5.45
CA LEU A 16 -1.64 -0.30 4.18
C LEU A 16 -3.08 0.11 3.85
N ALA A 17 -3.96 0.17 4.85
CA ALA A 17 -5.36 0.59 4.67
C ALA A 17 -5.51 2.03 4.15
N ARG A 18 -4.46 2.87 4.27
CA ARG A 18 -4.44 4.22 3.71
C ARG A 18 -4.18 4.24 2.22
N VAL A 19 -3.58 3.19 1.67
CA VAL A 19 -3.27 3.07 0.24
C VAL A 19 -4.53 2.56 -0.47
N TYR A 20 -5.39 3.49 -0.87
CA TYR A 20 -6.61 3.21 -1.63
C TYR A 20 -6.39 3.48 -3.11
N ASP A 21 -6.61 2.46 -3.95
CA ASP A 21 -6.49 2.55 -5.40
C ASP A 21 -7.82 2.14 -6.08
N PRO A 22 -8.71 3.11 -6.38
CA PRO A 22 -9.99 2.83 -7.00
C PRO A 22 -9.88 2.44 -8.48
N LEU A 23 -8.78 2.79 -9.15
CA LEU A 23 -8.61 2.60 -10.61
C LEU A 23 -7.69 1.42 -10.95
N GLY A 24 -6.97 0.88 -9.97
CA GLY A 24 -6.12 -0.30 -10.13
C GLY A 24 -4.72 0.00 -10.70
N TYR A 25 -4.32 1.26 -10.85
CA TYR A 25 -3.01 1.63 -11.38
C TYR A 25 -1.85 1.15 -10.51
N LEU A 26 -2.07 1.05 -9.20
CA LEU A 26 -1.10 0.58 -8.22
C LEU A 26 -1.25 -0.91 -7.92
N THR A 27 -2.00 -1.67 -8.73
CA THR A 27 -2.22 -3.12 -8.52
C THR A 27 -0.91 -3.91 -8.32
N PRO A 28 0.16 -3.73 -9.13
CA PRO A 28 1.41 -4.47 -8.92
C PRO A 28 2.07 -4.17 -7.56
N VAL A 29 1.98 -2.91 -7.12
CA VAL A 29 2.55 -2.44 -5.86
C VAL A 29 1.72 -2.92 -4.67
N THR A 30 0.39 -2.84 -4.77
CA THR A 30 -0.53 -3.33 -3.74
C THR A 30 -0.56 -4.85 -3.66
N PHE A 31 -0.24 -5.56 -4.75
CA PHE A 31 -0.10 -7.01 -4.75
C PHE A 31 1.11 -7.47 -3.91
N TYR A 32 2.28 -6.85 -4.13
CA TYR A 32 3.49 -7.17 -3.36
C TYR A 32 3.27 -7.04 -1.85
N ILE A 33 2.63 -5.95 -1.42
CA ILE A 33 2.38 -5.73 0.00
C ILE A 33 1.31 -6.65 0.58
N LYS A 34 0.29 -7.04 -0.21
CA LYS A 34 -0.67 -8.06 0.20
C LYS A 34 0.00 -9.42 0.40
N HIS A 35 0.98 -9.75 -0.45
CA HIS A 35 1.80 -10.95 -0.26
C HIS A 35 2.63 -10.87 1.03
N LEU A 36 3.29 -9.73 1.30
CA LEU A 36 4.01 -9.52 2.55
C LEU A 36 3.08 -9.62 3.77
N LEU A 37 1.88 -9.05 3.68
CA LEU A 37 0.87 -9.12 4.72
C LEU A 37 0.47 -10.58 4.99
N GLN A 38 0.31 -11.40 3.94
CA GLN A 38 0.06 -12.84 4.09
C GLN A 38 1.19 -13.53 4.86
N GLN A 39 2.46 -13.22 4.56
CA GLN A 39 3.59 -13.78 5.30
C GLN A 39 3.59 -13.35 6.78
N ILE A 40 3.24 -12.10 7.05
CA ILE A 40 3.04 -11.58 8.41
C ILE A 40 1.87 -12.30 9.10
N TRP A 41 0.81 -12.66 8.39
CA TRP A 41 -0.29 -13.45 8.95
C TRP A 41 0.15 -14.86 9.34
N HIS A 42 1.04 -15.47 8.56
CA HIS A 42 1.62 -16.78 8.86
C HIS A 42 2.68 -16.74 9.97
N SER A 43 3.25 -15.57 10.29
CA SER A 43 4.10 -15.43 11.47
C SER A 43 3.29 -15.57 12.76
N SER A 44 3.82 -16.32 13.72
CA SER A 44 3.23 -16.51 15.05
C SER A 44 3.33 -15.27 15.98
N CYS A 45 3.38 -14.06 15.41
CA CYS A 45 3.46 -12.82 16.17
C CYS A 45 2.05 -12.25 16.43
N ASP A 46 1.85 -11.73 17.64
CA ASP A 46 0.62 -11.04 18.00
C ASP A 46 0.52 -9.65 17.35
N TRP A 47 -0.64 -9.02 17.50
CA TRP A 47 -1.00 -7.78 16.82
C TRP A 47 -0.07 -6.60 17.13
N ASP A 48 0.39 -6.50 18.37
CA ASP A 48 1.21 -5.42 18.90
C ASP A 48 2.68 -5.87 19.14
N ASP A 49 3.02 -7.10 18.75
CA ASP A 49 4.38 -7.63 18.83
C ASP A 49 5.26 -7.13 17.68
N SER A 50 6.56 -7.05 17.96
CA SER A 50 7.58 -6.77 16.94
C SER A 50 7.66 -7.91 15.92
N LEU A 51 7.63 -7.54 14.64
CA LEU A 51 7.76 -8.51 13.56
C LEU A 51 9.17 -9.10 13.47
N PRO A 52 9.28 -10.35 12.98
CA PRO A 52 10.56 -10.97 12.69
C PRO A 52 11.41 -10.07 11.79
N GLU A 53 12.72 -10.00 12.07
CA GLU A 53 13.68 -9.20 11.30
C GLU A 53 13.53 -9.28 9.76
N PRO A 54 13.35 -10.46 9.12
CA PRO A 54 13.20 -10.53 7.68
C PRO A 54 11.95 -9.79 7.15
N LEU A 55 10.82 -9.91 7.86
CA LEU A 55 9.56 -9.25 7.47
C LEU A 55 9.64 -7.75 7.71
N THR A 56 10.25 -7.33 8.82
CA THR A 56 10.51 -5.93 9.13
C THR A 56 11.37 -5.27 8.04
N ARG A 57 12.43 -5.95 7.58
CA ARG A 57 13.30 -5.43 6.51
C ARG A 57 12.55 -5.26 5.18
N GLN A 58 11.73 -6.24 4.81
CA GLN A 58 10.89 -6.16 3.60
C GLN A 58 9.87 -5.04 3.69
N TRP A 59 9.24 -4.86 4.85
CA TRP A 59 8.30 -3.76 5.09
C TRP A 59 8.98 -2.38 5.00
N LEU A 60 10.15 -2.20 5.63
CA LEU A 60 10.88 -0.94 5.57
C LEU A 60 11.32 -0.61 4.14
N LYS A 61 11.74 -1.63 3.37
CA LYS A 61 12.05 -1.47 1.95
C LYS A 61 10.82 -1.01 1.17
N TYR A 62 9.69 -1.71 1.28
CA TYR A 62 8.44 -1.30 0.65
C TYR A 62 8.03 0.12 1.03
N LYS A 63 8.15 0.46 2.32
CA LYS A 63 7.82 1.79 2.84
C LYS A 63 8.72 2.87 2.24
N SER A 64 9.99 2.59 1.95
CA SER A 64 10.84 3.53 1.22
C SER A 64 10.44 3.66 -0.25
N GLU A 65 10.02 2.55 -0.88
CA GLU A 65 9.69 2.50 -2.30
C GLU A 65 8.34 3.16 -2.62
N ILE A 66 7.35 3.03 -1.73
CA ILE A 66 6.01 3.61 -1.94
C ILE A 66 6.03 5.14 -1.99
N TYR A 67 6.99 5.81 -1.35
CA TYR A 67 7.11 7.26 -1.44
C TYR A 67 7.40 7.74 -2.87
N PHE A 68 8.10 6.95 -3.68
CA PHE A 68 8.34 7.26 -5.09
C PHE A 68 7.06 7.26 -5.93
N LEU A 69 5.99 6.60 -5.48
CA LEU A 69 4.70 6.65 -6.18
C LEU A 69 4.07 8.05 -6.13
N SER A 70 4.45 8.87 -5.16
CA SER A 70 3.97 10.26 -5.06
C SER A 70 4.44 11.11 -6.24
N ASP A 71 5.54 10.74 -6.89
CA ASP A 71 6.10 11.43 -8.04
C ASP A 71 5.45 11.01 -9.37
N ILE A 72 4.60 9.96 -9.35
CA ILE A 72 3.91 9.47 -10.54
C ILE A 72 2.63 10.29 -10.74
N SER A 73 2.62 11.10 -11.79
CA SER A 73 1.40 11.74 -12.29
C SER A 73 0.83 10.92 -13.44
N VAL A 74 -0.44 10.53 -13.32
CA VAL A 74 -1.19 9.88 -14.40
C VAL A 74 -2.21 10.88 -14.92
N ASP A 75 -2.09 11.25 -16.19
CA ASP A 75 -3.05 12.14 -16.84
C ASP A 75 -4.42 11.49 -16.88
N ARG A 76 -5.40 12.14 -16.24
CA ARG A 76 -6.79 11.71 -16.29
C ARG A 76 -7.36 12.02 -17.67
N GLN A 77 -7.46 11.00 -18.52
CA GLN A 77 -8.14 11.15 -19.80
C GLN A 77 -9.66 11.24 -19.58
N LEU A 78 -10.23 12.38 -19.95
CA LEU A 78 -11.69 12.54 -20.08
C LEU A 78 -12.08 12.02 -21.47
N ILE A 79 -12.78 10.89 -21.51
CA ILE A 79 -13.37 10.38 -22.76
C ILE A 79 -14.58 11.26 -23.04
N PHE A 80 -14.42 12.24 -23.92
CA PHE A 80 -15.54 12.99 -24.48
C PHE A 80 -16.18 12.16 -25.58
N ASP A 81 -17.21 11.39 -25.23
CA ASP A 81 -18.09 10.78 -26.22
C ASP A 81 -19.02 11.86 -26.78
N ARG A 82 -18.83 12.22 -28.06
CA ARG A 82 -19.69 13.17 -28.78
C ARG A 82 -21.12 12.67 -28.99
N ASN A 83 -21.39 11.38 -28.75
CA ASN A 83 -22.71 10.77 -28.84
C ASN A 83 -23.34 10.43 -27.48
N SER A 84 -22.76 10.90 -26.36
CA SER A 84 -23.33 10.65 -25.03
C SER A 84 -24.66 11.40 -24.86
N PRO A 85 -25.78 10.72 -24.57
CA PRO A 85 -27.09 11.35 -24.40
C PRO A 85 -27.20 12.19 -23.12
N PHE A 86 -26.13 12.29 -22.33
CA PHE A 86 -26.09 12.98 -21.04
C PHE A 86 -25.48 14.39 -21.11
N ILE A 87 -25.20 14.90 -22.32
CA ILE A 87 -24.79 16.29 -22.55
C ILE A 87 -25.87 16.97 -23.39
N THR A 88 -26.97 17.40 -22.77
CA THR A 88 -27.89 18.42 -23.28
C THR A 88 -28.51 19.15 -22.10
#